data_AF-A0A1B7JJJ6-F1
#
_entry.id   AF-A0A1B7JJJ6-F1
#
_cell.length_a   1.000
_cell.length_b   1.000
_cell.length_c   1.000
_cell.angle_alpha   90.00
_cell.angle_beta   90.00
_cell.angle_gamma   90.00
#
_symmetry.space_group_name_H-M   'P 1'
#
loop_
_entity.id
_entity.type
_entity.pdbx_description
1 polymer ?
#
loop_
_entity_poly.entity_id
_entity_poly.type
_entity_poly.pdbx_seq_one_letter_code
_entity_poly.pdbx_strand_id
1 'polypeptide(L)'
;MSQQSNNKKPDSESNVEYSELTVPEGSAFKLSVLDEEPKELTSALSEFFKQHKVLRRAFIVSAVEEDEGEESTILMVALEFVAGAENIESIIHEAGTLACEYLDDEESIDFCLVNEEEKGVSHFITQHVAPFYQRRLGSFLRDTIPIKNT
;
A
#
# COMPACT_ATOMS: atom_id res chain seq x y z
N MET A 1 25.63 -38.34 34.00
CA MET A 1 26.76 -37.40 33.80
C MET A 1 26.94 -37.31 32.29
N SER A 2 26.77 -36.19 31.58
CA SER A 2 26.91 -34.79 31.95
C SER A 2 25.83 -33.94 31.28
N GLN A 3 25.47 -32.86 31.98
CA GLN A 3 24.64 -31.78 31.47
C GLN A 3 25.50 -30.75 30.71
N GLN A 4 24.86 -30.02 29.78
CA GLN A 4 24.95 -28.56 29.52
C GLN A 4 24.05 -28.28 28.30
N SER A 5 22.89 -27.62 28.36
CA SER A 5 22.42 -26.33 28.93
C SER A 5 22.52 -25.16 27.93
N ASN A 6 21.33 -24.66 27.57
CA ASN A 6 20.95 -23.30 27.11
C ASN A 6 21.45 -22.84 25.71
N ASN A 7 20.67 -22.15 24.87
CA ASN A 7 19.74 -21.05 25.15
C ASN A 7 18.74 -20.79 23.99
N LYS A 8 17.48 -20.57 24.38
CA LYS A 8 16.43 -19.65 23.88
C LYS A 8 16.66 -18.84 22.58
N LYS A 9 15.69 -18.91 21.67
CA LYS A 9 15.05 -17.74 21.04
C LYS A 9 13.55 -18.06 20.84
N PRO A 10 12.61 -17.22 21.29
CA PRO A 10 11.22 -17.33 20.85
C PRO A 10 11.14 -16.64 19.49
N ASP A 11 10.95 -17.39 18.42
CA ASP A 11 10.49 -16.80 17.17
C ASP A 11 9.01 -16.48 17.38
N SER A 12 8.74 -15.23 17.73
CA SER A 12 7.41 -14.66 17.66
C SER A 12 7.08 -14.47 16.19
N GLU A 13 6.70 -15.56 15.53
CA GLU A 13 5.99 -15.50 14.26
C GLU A 13 4.62 -14.87 14.59
N SER A 14 4.48 -13.58 14.27
CA SER A 14 3.17 -12.97 14.12
C SER A 14 2.45 -13.73 13.02
N ASN A 15 1.62 -14.68 13.44
CA ASN A 15 0.82 -15.51 12.56
C ASN A 15 -0.30 -14.63 11.99
N VAL A 16 0.02 -13.82 10.98
CA VAL A 16 -0.97 -13.09 10.21
C VAL A 16 -1.69 -14.11 9.34
N GLU A 17 -2.94 -14.37 9.66
CA GLU A 17 -3.79 -15.29 8.92
C GLU A 17 -4.11 -14.63 7.57
N TYR A 18 -3.54 -15.12 6.48
CA TYR A 18 -3.85 -14.65 5.14
C TYR A 18 -5.19 -15.25 4.68
N SER A 19 -6.17 -14.41 4.38
CA SER A 19 -7.39 -14.81 3.71
C SER A 19 -7.29 -14.52 2.20
N GLU A 20 -7.48 -15.53 1.38
CA GLU A 20 -7.67 -15.34 -0.06
C GLU A 20 -9.15 -15.01 -0.31
N LEU A 21 -9.46 -13.75 -0.61
CA LEU A 21 -10.83 -13.32 -0.94
C LEU A 21 -11.07 -13.49 -2.44
N THR A 22 -11.81 -14.54 -2.82
CA THR A 22 -12.34 -14.67 -4.17
C THR A 22 -13.60 -13.82 -4.29
N VAL A 23 -13.47 -12.64 -4.91
CA VAL A 23 -14.61 -11.77 -5.19
C VAL A 23 -15.52 -12.45 -6.23
N PRO A 24 -16.82 -12.67 -5.94
CA PRO A 24 -17.76 -13.27 -6.89
C PRO A 24 -17.82 -12.51 -8.22
N GLU A 25 -18.00 -13.24 -9.32
CA GLU A 25 -18.24 -12.61 -10.62
C GLU A 25 -19.56 -11.81 -10.57
N GLY A 26 -19.48 -10.49 -10.70
CA GLY A 26 -20.63 -9.57 -10.63
C GLY A 26 -20.61 -8.59 -9.45
N SER A 27 -19.70 -8.75 -8.48
CA SER A 27 -19.48 -7.76 -7.43
C SER A 27 -18.91 -6.47 -8.01
N ALA A 28 -19.33 -5.31 -7.48
CA ALA A 28 -18.82 -4.01 -7.88
C ALA A 28 -18.23 -3.28 -6.68
N PHE A 29 -16.94 -2.95 -6.76
CA PHE A 29 -16.33 -2.00 -5.84
C PHE A 29 -16.35 -0.62 -6.46
N LYS A 30 -16.74 0.37 -5.66
CA LYS A 30 -16.63 1.77 -6.04
C LYS A 30 -15.32 2.32 -5.51
N LEU A 31 -14.43 2.69 -6.42
CA LEU A 31 -13.19 3.39 -6.09
C LEU A 31 -13.39 4.90 -6.14
N SER A 32 -12.95 5.60 -5.09
CA SER A 32 -12.94 7.05 -5.04
C SER A 32 -11.66 7.61 -4.44
N VAL A 33 -11.32 8.83 -4.86
CA VAL A 33 -10.32 9.64 -4.16
C VAL A 33 -10.87 9.96 -2.76
N LEU A 34 -10.00 9.95 -1.75
CA LEU A 34 -10.40 10.31 -0.39
C LEU A 34 -10.71 11.80 -0.32
N ASP A 35 -11.79 12.15 0.39
CA ASP A 35 -12.10 13.53 0.73
C ASP A 35 -11.06 14.11 1.71
N GLU A 36 -10.60 13.29 2.66
CA GLU A 36 -9.55 13.62 3.62
C GLU A 36 -8.49 12.51 3.67
N GLU A 37 -7.23 12.88 3.43
CA GLU A 37 -6.10 11.94 3.48
C GLU A 37 -5.70 11.65 4.94
N PRO A 38 -5.52 10.37 5.34
CA PRO A 38 -5.07 10.00 6.69
C PRO A 38 -3.57 10.29 6.85
N LYS A 39 -3.26 11.55 7.22
CA LYS A 39 -1.90 12.09 7.15
C LYS A 39 -0.87 11.34 8.01
N GLU A 40 -1.27 10.81 9.15
CA GLU A 40 -0.35 10.09 10.03
C GLU A 40 0.08 8.76 9.38
N LEU A 41 -0.89 7.98 8.89
CA LEU A 41 -0.67 6.76 8.12
C LEU A 41 0.17 7.02 6.87
N THR A 42 -0.22 7.98 6.02
CA THR A 42 0.52 8.26 4.77
C THR A 42 1.91 8.80 5.02
N SER A 43 2.13 9.52 6.11
CA SER A 43 3.48 9.97 6.54
C SER A 43 4.35 8.80 6.99
N ALA A 44 3.81 7.89 7.81
CA ALA A 44 4.53 6.71 8.28
C ALA A 44 4.91 5.78 7.13
N LEU A 45 3.94 5.47 6.27
CA LEU A 45 4.18 4.69 5.05
C LEU A 45 5.18 5.37 4.13
N SER A 46 5.13 6.70 3.98
CA SER A 46 6.12 7.43 3.18
C SER A 46 7.54 7.31 3.73
N GLU A 47 7.74 7.38 5.05
CA GLU A 47 9.08 7.18 5.65
C GLU A 47 9.59 5.75 5.46
N PHE A 48 8.70 4.76 5.62
CA PHE A 48 9.01 3.36 5.32
C PHE A 48 9.42 3.18 3.84
N PHE A 49 8.60 3.67 2.92
CA PHE A 49 8.82 3.55 1.47
C PHE A 49 10.09 4.21 0.95
N LYS A 50 10.61 5.26 1.61
CA LYS A 50 11.91 5.87 1.26
C LYS A 50 13.06 4.88 1.34
N GLN A 51 12.94 3.84 2.18
CA GLN A 51 13.96 2.82 2.37
C GLN A 51 14.00 1.82 1.20
N HIS A 52 12.90 1.72 0.44
CA HIS A 52 12.74 0.76 -0.66
C HIS A 52 12.86 1.44 -2.01
N LYS A 53 14.07 1.44 -2.58
CA LYS A 53 14.38 2.06 -3.89
C LYS A 53 13.51 1.51 -5.03
N VAL A 54 13.01 0.28 -4.92
CA VAL A 54 12.17 -0.35 -5.93
C VAL A 54 10.77 0.24 -6.02
N LEU A 55 10.29 0.94 -4.99
CA LEU A 55 8.98 1.60 -5.01
C LEU A 55 9.09 2.98 -5.70
N ARG A 56 8.26 3.21 -6.72
CA ARG A 56 8.19 4.46 -7.49
C ARG A 56 7.17 5.42 -6.91
N ARG A 57 5.94 4.94 -6.71
CA ARG A 57 4.81 5.72 -6.22
C ARG A 57 3.92 4.88 -5.31
N ALA A 58 3.25 5.55 -4.38
CA ALA A 58 2.13 4.98 -3.64
C ALA A 58 0.96 5.96 -3.66
N PHE A 59 -0.23 5.40 -3.79
CA PHE A 59 -1.51 6.10 -3.84
C PHE A 59 -2.42 5.52 -2.77
N ILE A 60 -3.40 6.31 -2.32
CA ILE A 60 -4.43 5.85 -1.41
C ILE A 60 -5.79 6.23 -1.99
N VAL A 61 -6.71 5.26 -2.01
CA VAL A 61 -8.09 5.43 -2.46
C VAL A 61 -9.02 4.75 -1.46
N SER A 62 -10.29 5.14 -1.43
CA SER A 62 -11.32 4.37 -0.74
C SER A 62 -11.94 3.38 -1.71
N ALA A 63 -12.08 2.13 -1.29
CA ALA A 63 -12.87 1.11 -1.97
C ALA A 63 -14.12 0.86 -1.14
N VAL A 64 -15.28 1.15 -1.72
CA VAL A 64 -16.58 0.87 -1.08
C VAL A 64 -17.15 -0.39 -1.70
N GLU A 65 -17.46 -1.37 -0.84
CA GLU A 65 -18.24 -2.55 -1.18
C GLU A 65 -19.68 -2.35 -0.71
N GLU A 66 -20.64 -2.55 -1.61
CA GLU A 66 -22.06 -2.57 -1.29
C GLU A 66 -22.53 -4.04 -1.31
N ASP A 67 -22.85 -4.61 -0.16
CA ASP A 67 -23.40 -5.96 -0.05
C ASP A 67 -24.66 -5.98 0.83
N GLU A 68 -25.74 -6.56 0.31
CA GLU A 68 -27.06 -6.72 0.98
C GLU A 68 -27.61 -5.49 1.76
N GLY A 69 -27.18 -4.27 1.41
CA GLY A 69 -27.60 -3.01 2.06
C GLY A 69 -26.68 -2.51 3.16
N GLU A 70 -25.53 -3.16 3.36
CA GLU A 70 -24.42 -2.71 4.18
C GLU A 70 -23.29 -2.19 3.27
N GLU A 71 -22.74 -1.03 3.61
CA GLU A 71 -21.59 -0.44 2.94
C GLU A 71 -20.36 -0.62 3.82
N SER A 72 -19.34 -1.30 3.32
CA SER A 72 -18.02 -1.36 3.97
C SER A 72 -17.01 -0.54 3.17
N THR A 73 -16.20 0.25 3.87
CA THR A 73 -15.15 1.06 3.25
C THR A 73 -13.79 0.52 3.64
N ILE A 74 -12.98 0.23 2.63
CA ILE A 74 -11.60 -0.23 2.79
C ILE A 74 -10.67 0.85 2.25
N LEU A 75 -9.65 1.21 3.02
CA LEU A 75 -8.54 2.01 2.53
C LEU A 75 -7.66 1.13 1.65
N MET A 76 -7.50 1.47 0.37
CA MET A 76 -6.66 0.70 -0.54
C MET A 76 -5.40 1.49 -0.89
N VAL A 77 -4.24 0.96 -0.50
CA VAL A 77 -2.92 1.49 -0.82
C VAL A 77 -2.40 0.82 -2.09
N ALA A 78 -2.40 1.57 -3.19
CA ALA A 78 -1.90 1.09 -4.46
C ALA A 78 -0.42 1.44 -4.62
N LEU A 79 0.38 0.42 -4.93
CA LEU A 79 1.84 0.52 -5.03
C LEU A 79 2.31 0.30 -6.46
N GLU A 80 3.15 1.22 -6.94
CA GLU A 80 3.84 1.07 -8.22
C GLU A 80 5.33 0.80 -7.98
N PHE A 81 5.82 -0.34 -8.47
CA PHE A 81 7.22 -0.72 -8.41
C PHE A 81 7.94 -0.51 -9.75
N VAL A 82 9.27 -0.48 -9.70
CA VAL A 82 10.10 -0.61 -10.90
C VAL A 82 9.90 -2.00 -11.51
N ALA A 83 9.86 -2.09 -12.84
CA ALA A 83 9.76 -3.37 -13.54
C ALA A 83 10.87 -4.34 -13.10
N GLY A 84 10.49 -5.60 -12.80
CA GLY A 84 11.41 -6.61 -12.31
C GLY A 84 11.88 -6.42 -10.86
N ALA A 85 11.17 -5.62 -10.07
CA ALA A 85 11.46 -5.48 -8.64
C ALA A 85 11.34 -6.83 -7.91
N GLU A 86 12.31 -7.10 -7.05
CA GLU A 86 12.31 -8.22 -6.11
C GLU A 86 11.78 -7.76 -4.75
N ASN A 87 11.39 -8.72 -3.89
CA ASN A 87 10.93 -8.49 -2.52
C ASN A 87 9.62 -7.68 -2.38
N ILE A 88 8.80 -7.63 -3.44
CA ILE A 88 7.51 -6.91 -3.43
C ILE A 88 6.62 -7.39 -2.27
N GLU A 89 6.45 -8.71 -2.12
CA GLU A 89 5.60 -9.32 -1.08
C GLU A 89 6.07 -8.94 0.33
N SER A 90 7.39 -8.97 0.60
CA SER A 90 7.96 -8.56 1.89
C SER A 90 7.65 -7.09 2.19
N ILE A 91 7.81 -6.22 1.19
CA ILE A 91 7.54 -4.79 1.33
C ILE A 91 6.05 -4.55 1.63
N ILE A 92 5.15 -5.24 0.93
CA ILE A 92 3.70 -5.14 1.17
C ILE A 92 3.37 -5.63 2.58
N HIS A 93 3.92 -6.77 3.00
CA HIS A 93 3.66 -7.33 4.32
C HIS A 93 4.14 -6.41 5.46
N GLU A 94 5.37 -5.89 5.35
CA GLU A 94 5.92 -4.94 6.32
C GLU A 94 5.13 -3.62 6.34
N ALA A 95 4.72 -3.12 5.16
CA ALA A 95 3.87 -1.93 5.06
C ALA A 95 2.50 -2.14 5.69
N GLY A 96 1.88 -3.30 5.47
CA GLY A 96 0.60 -3.66 6.09
C GLY A 96 0.71 -3.75 7.60
N THR A 97 1.77 -4.37 8.10
CA THR A 97 2.05 -4.45 9.54
C THR A 97 2.21 -3.06 10.16
N LEU A 98 2.94 -2.16 9.49
CA LEU A 98 3.08 -0.77 9.92
C LEU A 98 1.75 -0.03 9.88
N ALA A 99 0.94 -0.24 8.84
CA ALA A 99 -0.33 0.45 8.68
C ALA A 99 -1.32 0.11 9.81
N CYS A 100 -1.33 -1.13 10.31
CA CYS A 100 -2.16 -1.53 11.44
C CYS A 100 -1.94 -0.71 12.72
N GLU A 101 -0.79 -0.03 12.88
CA GLU A 101 -0.56 0.87 14.02
C GLU A 101 -1.37 2.18 13.95
N TYR A 102 -1.98 2.47 12.80
CA TYR A 102 -2.67 3.73 12.50
C TYR A 102 -4.16 3.57 12.18
N LEU A 103 -4.69 2.34 12.28
CA LEU A 103 -6.09 2.05 12.00
C LEU A 103 -6.88 1.95 13.31
N ASP A 104 -8.10 2.47 13.29
CA ASP A 104 -9.08 2.17 14.33
C ASP A 104 -9.63 0.73 14.17
N ASP A 105 -10.24 0.18 15.22
CA ASP A 105 -10.75 -1.21 15.24
C ASP A 105 -11.78 -1.52 14.11
N GLU A 106 -12.43 -0.49 13.56
CA GLU A 106 -13.44 -0.58 12.51
C GLU A 106 -12.88 -0.24 11.11
N GLU A 107 -11.63 0.22 11.02
CA GLU A 107 -10.99 0.55 9.75
C GLU A 107 -10.26 -0.65 9.16
N SER A 108 -10.33 -0.79 7.83
CA SER A 108 -9.62 -1.83 7.10
C SER A 108 -8.71 -1.22 6.05
N ILE A 109 -7.54 -1.84 5.86
CA ILE A 109 -6.59 -1.46 4.82
C ILE A 109 -6.23 -2.66 3.95
N ASP A 110 -6.10 -2.44 2.65
CA ASP A 110 -5.58 -3.42 1.70
C ASP A 110 -4.50 -2.81 0.81
N PHE A 111 -3.66 -3.66 0.23
CA PHE A 111 -2.54 -3.27 -0.62
C PHE A 111 -2.64 -3.95 -1.98
N CYS A 112 -2.61 -3.14 -3.04
CA CYS A 112 -2.63 -3.66 -4.41
C CYS A 112 -1.45 -3.14 -5.24
N LEU A 113 -1.16 -3.84 -6.33
CA LEU A 113 -0.16 -3.41 -7.30
C LEU A 113 -0.84 -2.66 -8.44
N VAL A 114 -0.19 -1.59 -8.90
CA VAL A 114 -0.63 -0.84 -10.08
C VAL A 114 0.51 -0.67 -11.07
N ASN A 115 0.14 -0.64 -12.35
CA ASN A 115 1.05 -0.45 -13.47
C ASN A 115 0.45 0.58 -14.46
N GLU A 116 1.26 1.55 -14.90
CA GLU A 116 0.85 2.60 -15.85
C GLU A 116 0.35 2.04 -17.20
N GLU A 117 0.80 0.85 -17.59
CA GLU A 117 0.43 0.24 -18.87
C GLU A 117 -0.92 -0.51 -18.81
N GLU A 118 -1.46 -0.73 -17.60
CA GLU A 118 -2.69 -1.48 -17.38
C GLU A 118 -3.93 -0.58 -17.44
N LYS A 119 -5.01 -1.12 -18.02
CA LYS A 119 -6.33 -0.46 -18.06
C LYS A 119 -7.13 -0.76 -16.79
N GLY A 120 -8.27 -0.07 -16.60
CA GLY A 120 -9.17 -0.31 -15.47
C GLY A 120 -8.68 0.37 -14.20
N VAL A 121 -8.56 -0.38 -13.10
CA VAL A 121 -8.20 0.15 -11.77
C VAL A 121 -6.83 0.82 -11.78
N SER A 122 -5.81 0.17 -12.35
CA SER A 122 -4.46 0.75 -12.48
C SER A 122 -4.47 2.06 -13.26
N HIS A 123 -5.25 2.16 -14.34
CA HIS A 123 -5.39 3.40 -15.10
C HIS A 123 -6.08 4.50 -14.29
N PHE A 124 -7.18 4.19 -13.61
CA PHE A 124 -7.88 5.15 -12.77
C PHE A 124 -6.95 5.73 -11.70
N ILE A 125 -6.27 4.86 -10.95
CA ILE A 125 -5.39 5.26 -9.85
C ILE A 125 -4.21 6.09 -10.38
N THR A 126 -3.49 5.59 -11.39
CA THR A 126 -2.26 6.24 -11.86
C THR A 126 -2.50 7.56 -12.59
N GLN A 127 -3.70 7.80 -13.14
CA GLN A 127 -4.01 9.01 -13.91
C GLN A 127 -4.89 10.03 -13.17
N HIS A 128 -5.70 9.59 -12.20
CA HIS A 128 -6.68 10.44 -11.54
C HIS A 128 -6.48 10.60 -10.03
N VAL A 129 -5.53 9.87 -9.43
CA VAL A 129 -5.21 9.98 -8.00
C VAL A 129 -3.82 10.56 -7.83
N ALA A 130 -3.69 11.57 -6.98
CA ALA A 130 -2.38 12.12 -6.62
C ALA A 130 -1.63 11.11 -5.73
N PRO A 131 -0.37 10.78 -6.02
CA PRO A 131 0.41 9.91 -5.15
C PRO A 131 0.76 10.64 -3.85
N PHE A 132 0.50 10.01 -2.70
CA PHE A 132 0.96 10.54 -1.40
C PHE A 132 2.47 10.34 -1.23
N TYR A 133 3.02 9.29 -1.86
CA TYR A 133 4.45 9.04 -1.95
C TYR A 133 4.88 8.96 -3.40
N GLN A 134 5.92 9.73 -3.77
CA GLN A 134 6.61 9.56 -5.04
C GLN A 134 8.11 9.66 -4.82
N ARG A 135 8.82 8.61 -5.22
CA ARG A 135 10.27 8.57 -5.16
C ARG A 135 10.82 9.65 -6.08
N ARG A 136 11.53 10.62 -5.49
CA ARG A 136 12.25 11.62 -6.26
C ARG A 136 13.42 10.94 -6.95
N LEU A 137 13.39 10.87 -8.28
CA LEU A 137 14.61 10.78 -9.08
C LEU A 137 15.50 11.93 -8.60
N GLY A 138 16.73 11.64 -8.17
CA GLY A 138 17.55 12.55 -7.37
C GLY A 138 17.70 13.96 -7.95
N SER A 139 18.30 14.86 -7.16
CA SER A 139 18.46 16.32 -7.40
C SER A 139 18.90 16.79 -8.81
N PHE A 140 19.22 15.87 -9.71
CA PHE A 140 19.59 16.06 -11.11
C PHE A 140 18.48 16.59 -12.03
N LEU A 141 17.20 16.45 -11.67
CA LEU A 141 16.07 16.95 -12.48
C LEU A 141 15.56 18.35 -12.10
N ARG A 142 16.12 18.99 -11.06
CA ARG A 142 15.69 20.34 -10.66
C ARG A 142 16.04 21.41 -11.70
N ASP A 143 17.04 21.17 -12.53
CA ASP A 143 17.54 22.16 -13.50
C ASP A 143 17.03 21.96 -14.93
N THR A 144 16.28 20.89 -15.22
CA THR A 144 15.93 20.51 -16.60
C THR A 144 14.45 20.49 -16.93
N ILE A 145 13.55 20.67 -15.94
CA ILE A 145 12.10 20.65 -16.19
C ILE A 145 11.50 22.01 -15.80
N PRO A 146 11.06 22.85 -16.76
CA PRO A 146 10.34 24.07 -16.44
C PRO A 146 9.00 23.71 -15.77
N ILE A 147 8.82 24.16 -14.54
CA ILE A 147 7.56 24.05 -13.80
C ILE A 147 6.53 24.91 -14.54
N LYS A 148 5.57 24.26 -15.21
CA LYS A 148 4.43 24.93 -15.81
C LYS A 148 3.24 24.79 -14.87
N ASN A 149 3.06 25.79 -14.00
CA ASN A 149 1.80 25.93 -13.27
C ASN A 149 0.72 26.28 -14.31
N THR A 150 -0.23 25.37 -14.54
CA THR A 150 -1.48 25.67 -15.22
C THR A 150 -2.60 25.50 -14.22
#